data_AF-A0A2T2U089-F1
#
_entry.id   AF-A0A2T2U089-F1
#
_cell.length_a   1.000
_cell.length_b   1.000
_cell.length_c   1.000
_cell.angle_alpha   90.00
_cell.angle_beta   90.00
_cell.angle_gamma   90.00
#
_symmetry.space_group_name_H-M   'P 1'
#
loop_
_entity.id
_entity.type
_entity.pdbx_description
1 polymer ?
#
loop_
_entity_poly.entity_id
_entity_poly.type
_entity_poly.pdbx_seq_one_letter_code
_entity_poly.pdbx_strand_id
1 'polypeptide(L)'
;LAFPRASKLPVDDQAVQNARQRAETRLKHMLRYARSVTCRRYALLTYFGEKTEERCGACDVCLGRHRPTAVTPDDEPVLRHILEQVNDSVPRKEWFDEPPAPPHRIDELVDWLVEEGYLRVETPLDGEVQLTEKAGDWL
;
A
#
# COMPACT_ATOMS: atom_id res chain seq x y z
N LEU A 1 -27.49 -30.58 -34.17
CA LEU A 1 -27.03 -30.36 -32.78
C LEU A 1 -26.01 -29.22 -32.80
N ALA A 2 -26.36 -28.07 -32.25
CA ALA A 2 -25.46 -26.92 -32.18
C ALA A 2 -24.45 -27.16 -31.05
N PHE A 3 -23.19 -27.38 -31.40
CA PHE A 3 -22.12 -27.41 -30.42
C PHE A 3 -22.13 -26.09 -29.62
N PRO A 4 -21.95 -26.12 -28.29
CA PRO A 4 -21.82 -24.90 -27.50
C PRO A 4 -20.69 -24.05 -28.08
N ARG A 5 -20.96 -22.77 -28.36
CA ARG A 5 -20.02 -21.83 -29.02
C ARG A 5 -18.63 -21.77 -28.36
N ALA A 6 -18.54 -22.14 -27.08
CA ALA A 6 -17.31 -22.23 -26.32
C ALA A 6 -16.31 -23.28 -26.85
N SER A 7 -16.73 -24.26 -27.65
CA SER A 7 -15.79 -25.25 -28.22
C SER A 7 -14.97 -24.70 -29.41
N LYS A 8 -15.37 -23.55 -29.99
CA LYS A 8 -14.73 -22.98 -31.19
C LYS A 8 -13.69 -21.89 -30.90
N LEU A 9 -13.56 -21.46 -29.65
CA LEU A 9 -12.59 -20.46 -29.23
C LEU A 9 -12.02 -20.91 -27.88
N PRO A 10 -10.96 -21.72 -27.86
CA PRO A 10 -10.29 -22.07 -26.62
C PRO A 10 -9.80 -20.76 -25.98
N VAL A 11 -10.40 -20.37 -24.87
CA VAL A 11 -9.89 -19.28 -24.05
C VAL A 11 -8.65 -19.81 -23.38
N ASP A 12 -7.50 -19.19 -23.65
CA ASP A 12 -6.27 -19.45 -22.90
C ASP A 12 -6.47 -18.98 -21.46
N ASP A 13 -6.76 -19.92 -20.56
CA ASP A 13 -6.98 -19.65 -19.15
C ASP A 13 -5.78 -18.92 -18.53
N GLN A 14 -4.55 -19.27 -18.92
CA GLN A 14 -3.35 -18.62 -18.41
C GLN A 14 -3.32 -17.13 -18.79
N ALA A 15 -3.69 -16.80 -20.03
CA ALA A 15 -3.80 -15.42 -20.47
C ALA A 15 -4.87 -14.64 -19.67
N VAL A 16 -6.00 -15.27 -19.36
CA VAL A 16 -7.08 -14.69 -18.54
C VAL A 16 -6.63 -14.46 -17.10
N GLN A 17 -6.03 -15.46 -16.45
CA GLN A 17 -5.51 -15.33 -15.08
C GLN A 17 -4.44 -14.23 -15.00
N ASN A 18 -3.53 -14.18 -15.98
CA ASN A 18 -2.50 -13.14 -16.04
C ASN A 18 -3.11 -11.72 -16.22
N ALA A 19 -4.15 -11.59 -17.05
CA ALA A 19 -4.85 -10.32 -17.23
C ALA A 19 -5.56 -9.88 -15.94
N ARG A 20 -6.21 -10.82 -15.24
CA ARG A 20 -6.83 -10.59 -13.93
C ARG A 20 -5.81 -10.13 -12.90
N GLN A 21 -4.68 -10.83 -12.77
CA GLN A 21 -3.62 -10.47 -11.84
C GLN A 21 -3.10 -9.05 -12.08
N ARG A 22 -2.87 -8.67 -13.34
CA ARG A 22 -2.45 -7.30 -13.69
C ARG A 22 -3.52 -6.25 -13.33
N ALA A 23 -4.79 -6.56 -13.56
CA ALA A 23 -5.89 -5.65 -13.22
C ALA A 23 -6.01 -5.46 -11.70
N GLU A 24 -5.89 -6.55 -10.92
CA GLU A 24 -5.89 -6.51 -9.46
C GLU A 24 -4.71 -5.71 -8.91
N THR A 25 -3.50 -5.88 -9.45
CA THR A 25 -2.34 -5.06 -9.07
C THR A 25 -2.57 -3.58 -9.36
N ARG A 26 -3.07 -3.22 -10.55
CA ARG A 26 -3.40 -1.82 -10.88
C ARG A 26 -4.45 -1.24 -9.94
N LEU A 27 -5.47 -2.02 -9.59
CA LEU A 27 -6.49 -1.60 -8.63
C LEU A 27 -5.88 -1.33 -7.25
N LYS A 28 -4.98 -2.20 -6.76
CA LYS A 28 -4.26 -1.97 -5.49
C LYS A 28 -3.45 -0.67 -5.54
N HIS A 29 -2.76 -0.39 -6.64
CA HIS A 29 -2.01 0.86 -6.81
C HIS A 29 -2.94 2.08 -6.79
N MET A 30 -4.10 2.01 -7.43
CA MET A 30 -5.08 3.09 -7.40
C MET A 30 -5.69 3.31 -6.02
N LEU A 31 -5.97 2.24 -5.29
CA LEU A 31 -6.45 2.33 -3.90
C LEU A 31 -5.42 3.02 -3.00
N ARG A 32 -4.14 2.66 -3.12
CA ARG A 32 -3.05 3.33 -2.41
C ARG A 32 -2.86 4.77 -2.83
N TYR A 33 -2.88 5.05 -4.14
CA TYR A 33 -2.80 6.42 -4.65
C TYR A 33 -3.89 7.32 -4.08
N ALA A 34 -5.11 6.81 -3.89
CA ALA A 34 -6.24 7.57 -3.37
C ALA A 34 -6.21 7.75 -1.85
N ARG A 35 -5.63 6.82 -1.09
CA ARG A 35 -5.71 6.77 0.38
C ARG A 35 -4.42 7.18 1.10
N SER A 36 -3.27 6.97 0.46
CA SER A 36 -1.97 7.18 1.09
C SER A 36 -1.71 8.65 1.42
N VAL A 37 -0.89 8.84 2.45
CA VAL A 37 -0.31 10.10 2.91
C VAL A 37 1.00 10.48 2.19
N THR A 38 1.35 9.75 1.13
CA THR A 38 2.45 10.10 0.25
C THR A 38 2.06 11.22 -0.72
N CYS A 39 3.04 12.02 -1.16
CA CYS A 39 2.79 13.11 -2.10
C CYS A 39 2.19 12.58 -3.42
N ARG A 40 1.02 13.10 -3.84
CA ARG A 40 0.32 12.64 -5.05
C ARG A 40 1.17 12.70 -6.32
N ARG A 41 1.96 13.77 -6.47
CA ARG A 41 2.86 13.93 -7.64
C ARG A 41 3.98 12.89 -7.63
N TYR A 42 4.58 12.65 -6.47
CA TYR A 42 5.60 11.63 -6.28
C TYR A 42 5.06 10.26 -6.65
N ALA A 43 3.89 9.89 -6.10
CA ALA A 43 3.22 8.64 -6.40
C ALA A 43 2.92 8.45 -7.90
N LEU A 44 2.37 9.48 -8.55
CA LEU A 44 1.98 9.41 -9.96
C LEU A 44 3.19 9.29 -10.89
N LEU A 45 4.24 10.09 -10.67
CA LEU A 45 5.42 10.08 -11.54
C LEU A 45 6.22 8.79 -11.36
N THR A 46 6.40 8.31 -10.13
CA THR A 46 7.07 7.03 -9.88
C THR A 46 6.32 5.85 -10.52
N TYR A 47 4.98 5.87 -10.53
CA TYR A 47 4.18 4.84 -11.23
C TYR A 47 4.49 4.74 -12.72
N PHE A 48 4.79 5.86 -13.37
CA PHE A 48 5.18 5.91 -14.79
C PHE A 48 6.69 5.79 -15.02
N GLY A 49 7.46 5.51 -13.97
CA GLY A 49 8.93 5.34 -14.06
C GLY A 49 9.71 6.67 -14.13
N GLU A 50 9.07 7.78 -13.79
CA GLU A 50 9.73 9.10 -13.75
C GLU A 50 10.36 9.37 -12.38
N LYS A 51 11.59 9.90 -12.39
CA LYS A 51 12.27 10.36 -11.16
C LYS A 51 11.74 11.73 -10.77
N THR A 52 11.48 11.92 -9.48
CA THR A 52 10.96 13.17 -8.93
C THR A 52 11.29 13.26 -7.44
N GLU A 53 11.20 14.46 -6.89
CA GLU A 53 11.30 14.69 -5.45
C GLU A 53 10.11 14.06 -4.71
N GLU A 54 10.36 13.62 -3.46
CA GLU A 54 9.35 12.97 -2.60
C GLU A 54 8.22 13.92 -2.17
N ARG A 55 8.45 15.23 -2.21
CA ARG A 55 7.47 16.26 -1.80
C ARG A 55 7.39 17.34 -2.87
N CYS A 56 6.23 17.50 -3.50
CA CYS A 56 6.04 18.52 -4.54
C CYS A 56 5.61 19.90 -4.04
N GLY A 57 5.23 20.02 -2.76
CA GLY A 57 4.75 21.28 -2.18
C GLY A 57 3.40 21.81 -2.69
N ALA A 58 2.74 21.12 -3.63
CA ALA A 58 1.55 21.66 -4.33
C ALA A 58 0.30 20.75 -4.30
N CYS A 59 0.40 19.48 -3.88
CA CYS A 59 -0.75 18.57 -3.78
C CYS A 59 -1.48 18.69 -2.44
N ASP A 60 -2.68 18.09 -2.34
CA ASP A 60 -3.50 18.04 -1.12
C ASP A 60 -2.73 17.52 0.10
N VAL A 61 -1.97 16.44 -0.08
CA VAL A 61 -1.14 15.85 0.97
C VAL A 61 -0.03 16.81 1.41
N CYS A 62 0.76 17.36 0.47
CA CYS A 62 1.83 18.31 0.79
C CYS A 62 1.32 19.59 1.44
N LEU A 63 0.07 19.98 1.14
CA LEU A 63 -0.55 21.18 1.67
C LEU A 63 -1.31 20.92 2.99
N GLY A 64 -1.18 19.72 3.57
CA GLY A 64 -1.83 19.34 4.83
C GLY A 64 -3.36 19.33 4.76
N ARG A 65 -3.92 19.21 3.55
CA ARG A 65 -5.38 19.15 3.33
C ARG A 65 -5.92 17.73 3.32
N HIS A 66 -5.04 16.73 3.33
CA HIS A 66 -5.39 15.36 3.61
C HIS A 66 -5.52 15.18 5.12
N ARG A 67 -6.67 14.70 5.60
CA ARG A 67 -6.90 14.48 7.03
C ARG A 67 -6.67 13.00 7.34
N PRO A 68 -5.57 12.62 8.01
CA PRO A 68 -5.39 11.24 8.46
C PRO A 68 -6.47 10.88 9.47
N THR A 69 -6.88 9.61 9.47
CA THR A 69 -7.79 9.07 10.48
C THR A 69 -7.10 9.11 11.85
N ALA A 70 -7.85 9.43 12.91
CA ALA A 70 -7.28 9.47 14.25
C ALA A 70 -6.76 8.08 14.66
N VAL A 71 -5.53 8.06 15.20
CA VAL A 71 -4.93 6.91 15.89
C VAL A 71 -5.17 7.08 17.38
N THR A 72 -5.61 6.01 18.04
CA THR A 72 -5.90 5.99 19.48
C THR A 72 -4.92 5.06 20.21
N PRO A 73 -4.85 5.12 21.55
CA PRO A 73 -4.04 4.18 22.32
C PRO A 73 -4.39 2.70 22.06
N ASP A 74 -5.63 2.40 21.66
CA ASP A 74 -6.05 1.03 21.34
C ASP A 74 -5.38 0.46 20.08
N ASP A 75 -4.82 1.33 19.22
CA ASP A 75 -4.10 0.91 18.01
C ASP A 75 -2.63 0.53 18.30
N GLU A 76 -2.09 0.86 19.49
CA GLU A 76 -0.68 0.63 19.85
C GLU A 76 -0.20 -0.81 19.63
N PRO A 77 -0.96 -1.86 20.02
CA PRO A 77 -0.55 -3.24 19.78
C PRO A 77 -0.37 -3.55 18.28
N VAL A 78 -1.23 -2.99 17.43
CA VAL A 78 -1.16 -3.18 15.98
C VAL A 78 0.02 -2.42 15.38
N LEU A 79 0.28 -1.19 15.86
CA LEU A 79 1.43 -0.40 15.45
C LEU A 79 2.76 -1.10 15.77
N ARG A 80 2.91 -1.57 17.02
CA ARG A 80 4.09 -2.33 17.45
C ARG A 80 4.30 -3.57 16.59
N HIS A 81 3.24 -4.35 16.39
CA HIS A 81 3.29 -5.54 15.54
C HIS A 81 3.74 -5.20 14.11
N ILE A 82 3.19 -4.14 13.49
CA ILE A 82 3.63 -3.69 12.16
C ILE A 82 5.12 -3.39 12.15
N LEU A 83 5.64 -2.65 13.14
CA LEU A 83 7.07 -2.32 13.21
C LEU A 83 7.95 -3.56 13.34
N GLU A 84 7.56 -4.53 14.17
CA GLU A 84 8.25 -5.81 14.33
C GLU A 84 8.27 -6.61 13.02
N GLN A 85 7.12 -6.71 12.32
CA GLN A 85 7.06 -7.41 11.03
C GLN A 85 7.94 -6.74 9.96
N VAL A 86 8.03 -5.40 9.95
CA VAL A 86 8.93 -4.68 9.05
C VAL A 86 10.39 -4.90 9.45
N ASN A 87 10.71 -4.90 10.75
CA ASN A 87 12.05 -5.21 11.27
C ASN A 87 12.54 -6.57 10.79
N ASP A 88 11.67 -7.56 10.88
CA ASP A 88 11.96 -8.95 10.53
C ASP A 88 11.86 -9.21 9.02
N SER A 89 11.63 -8.16 8.22
CA SER A 89 11.49 -8.20 6.77
C SER A 89 10.38 -9.17 6.30
N VAL A 90 9.33 -9.32 7.10
CA VAL A 90 8.20 -10.18 6.78
C VAL A 90 7.38 -9.54 5.66
N PRO A 91 7.01 -10.29 4.60
CA PRO A 91 6.17 -9.76 3.53
C PRO A 91 4.83 -9.25 4.06
N ARG A 92 4.35 -8.09 3.56
CA ARG A 92 3.08 -7.46 4.03
C ARG A 92 1.88 -8.40 4.08
N LYS A 93 1.79 -9.35 3.14
CA LYS A 93 0.71 -10.34 3.06
C LYS A 93 0.71 -11.36 4.21
N GLU A 94 1.84 -11.49 4.92
CA GLU A 94 2.08 -12.42 6.03
C GLU A 94 2.11 -11.70 7.38
N TRP A 95 1.88 -10.38 7.42
CA TRP A 95 1.88 -9.63 8.68
C TRP A 95 0.81 -10.10 9.65
N PHE A 96 -0.34 -10.57 9.19
CA PHE A 96 -1.44 -11.00 10.04
C PHE A 96 -2.06 -12.28 9.51
N ASP A 97 -2.03 -13.35 10.31
CA ASP A 97 -2.80 -14.57 10.03
C ASP A 97 -4.31 -14.29 10.16
N GLU A 98 -4.70 -13.60 11.23
CA GLU A 98 -6.04 -13.06 11.45
C GLU A 98 -5.96 -11.54 11.65
N PRO A 99 -6.44 -10.73 10.69
CA PRO A 99 -6.31 -9.28 10.78
C PRO A 99 -7.11 -8.69 11.95
N PRO A 100 -6.50 -7.86 12.82
CA PRO A 100 -7.18 -7.25 13.95
C PRO A 100 -8.17 -6.15 13.53
N ALA A 101 -8.09 -5.69 12.28
CA ALA A 101 -8.92 -4.64 11.71
C ALA A 101 -9.08 -4.83 10.20
N PRO A 102 -10.07 -4.17 9.56
CA PRO A 102 -10.20 -4.17 8.11
C PRO A 102 -8.92 -3.66 7.40
N PRO A 103 -8.61 -4.13 6.17
CA PRO A 103 -7.37 -3.76 5.48
C PRO A 103 -7.12 -2.26 5.36
N HIS A 104 -8.17 -1.46 5.15
CA HIS A 104 -8.04 -0.01 5.05
C HIS A 104 -7.58 0.63 6.37
N ARG A 105 -7.97 0.07 7.53
CA ARG A 105 -7.52 0.56 8.83
C ARG A 105 -6.05 0.26 9.05
N ILE A 106 -5.59 -0.93 8.64
CA ILE A 106 -4.16 -1.28 8.68
C ILE A 106 -3.36 -0.35 7.76
N ASP A 107 -3.87 -0.02 6.57
CA ASP A 107 -3.24 0.96 5.68
C ASP A 107 -3.13 2.34 6.35
N GLU A 108 -4.18 2.82 7.04
CA GLU A 108 -4.16 4.08 7.80
C GLU A 108 -3.11 4.10 8.92
N LEU A 109 -2.94 2.98 9.64
CA LEU A 109 -1.93 2.87 10.70
C LEU A 109 -0.51 2.87 10.12
N VAL A 110 -0.30 2.23 8.97
CA VAL A 110 0.99 2.30 8.25
C VAL A 110 1.26 3.72 7.77
N ASP A 111 0.26 4.38 7.19
CA ASP A 111 0.37 5.77 6.76
C ASP A 111 0.72 6.69 7.95
N TRP A 112 0.09 6.49 9.11
CA TRP A 112 0.43 7.22 10.33
C TRP A 112 1.87 7.00 10.78
N LEU A 113 2.36 5.75 10.78
CA LEU A 113 3.77 5.44 11.08
C LEU A 113 4.74 6.15 10.11
N VAL A 114 4.34 6.33 8.85
CA VAL A 114 5.12 7.08 7.85
C VAL A 114 5.10 8.58 8.14
N GLU A 115 3.94 9.15 8.47
CA GLU A 115 3.81 10.59 8.80
C GLU A 115 4.61 10.96 10.05
N GLU A 116 4.54 10.12 11.08
CA GLU A 116 5.34 10.28 12.30
C GLU A 116 6.83 9.98 12.07
N GLY A 117 7.19 9.44 10.91
CA GLY A 117 8.58 9.16 10.54
C GLY A 117 9.17 7.97 11.26
N TYR A 118 8.36 7.00 11.69
CA TYR A 118 8.82 5.67 12.12
C TYR A 118 9.13 4.76 10.93
N LEU A 119 8.33 4.89 9.86
CA LEU A 119 8.52 4.19 8.59
C LEU A 119 8.85 5.17 7.45
N ARG A 120 9.58 4.67 6.46
CA ARG A 120 9.80 5.34 5.17
C ARG A 120 9.27 4.45 4.05
N VAL A 121 8.55 5.05 3.11
CA VAL A 121 8.10 4.37 1.89
C VAL A 121 9.21 4.46 0.83
N GLU A 122 9.68 3.32 0.31
CA GLU A 122 10.63 3.33 -0.80
C GLU A 122 9.89 3.63 -2.12
N THR A 123 8.85 2.85 -2.41
CA THR A 123 8.03 3.02 -3.62
C THR A 123 6.58 3.30 -3.24
N PRO A 124 6.05 4.50 -3.60
CA PRO A 124 4.79 5.02 -3.05
C PRO A 124 3.54 4.16 -3.30
N LEU A 125 3.56 3.29 -4.32
CA LEU A 125 2.41 2.45 -4.67
C LEU A 125 2.61 0.95 -4.42
N ASP A 126 3.85 0.50 -4.26
CA ASP A 126 4.17 -0.91 -3.99
C ASP A 126 4.07 -1.24 -2.50
N GLY A 127 3.97 -0.20 -1.66
CA GLY A 127 3.68 -0.30 -0.21
C GLY A 127 4.72 -1.09 0.56
N GLU A 128 5.91 -1.11 0.00
CA GLU A 128 7.15 -1.48 0.64
C GLU A 128 7.56 -0.32 1.55
N VAL A 129 7.83 -0.66 2.81
CA VAL A 129 8.19 0.27 3.86
C VAL A 129 9.44 -0.24 4.57
N GLN A 130 10.24 0.70 5.06
CA GLN A 130 11.44 0.42 5.85
C GLN A 130 11.38 1.17 7.17
N LEU A 131 12.01 0.60 8.20
CA LEU A 131 12.19 1.28 9.47
C LEU A 131 13.15 2.46 9.32
N THR A 132 12.88 3.47 10.12
CA THR A 132 13.79 4.58 10.36
C THR A 132 14.49 4.40 11.72
N GLU A 133 15.50 5.23 12.00
CA GLU A 133 16.14 5.26 13.32
C GLU A 133 15.15 5.54 14.46
N LYS A 134 14.08 6.33 14.20
CA LYS A 134 13.04 6.68 15.18
C LYS A 134 12.28 5.45 15.68
N ALA A 135 12.18 4.40 14.86
CA ALA A 135 11.46 3.18 15.25
C ALA A 135 12.18 2.37 16.33
N GLY A 136 13.47 2.62 16.58
CA GLY A 136 14.22 1.98 17.66
C GLY A 136 13.66 2.24 19.06
N ASP A 137 12.86 3.31 19.27
CA ASP A 137 12.21 3.58 20.55
C ASP A 137 11.06 2.60 20.87
N TRP A 138 10.59 1.86 19.87
CA TRP A 138 9.44 0.96 19.96
C TRP A 138 9.81 -0.52 19.95
N LEU A 139 11.00 -0.86 19.45
CA LEU A 139 11.54 -2.22 19.30
C LEU A 139 12.46 -2.57 20.49
#